data_AF-A0AA40ELL5-F1
#
_entry.id   AF-A0AA40ELL5-F1
#
_cell.length_a   1.000
_cell.length_b   1.000
_cell.length_c   1.000
_cell.angle_alpha   90.00
_cell.angle_beta   90.00
_cell.angle_gamma   90.00
#
_symmetry.space_group_name_H-M   'P 1'
#
loop_
_entity.id
_entity.type
_entity.pdbx_description
1 polymer ?
#
loop_
_entity_poly.entity_id
_entity_poly.type
_entity_poly.pdbx_seq_one_letter_code
_entity_poly.pdbx_strand_id
1 'polypeptide(L)'
;MKFTSGLALVVASSRLALATEPIFETVVSKEVDLLKRTEYDVCQSNCSLHGVPFPDKNTLQLPLENYYSERCPEIFIGKYDHPKETSTVCLDFTGRYLTFTFNPFPGYTTKSAKVTWGLKGNPLYPAGYKPPPPTNTTQCTPEQDGTFLCKIPFNEIVHASSYADIKHLLDGLCPNDDREGLILYLQFSGTVIVPGSHKPIHFQQQFPCKPGGRDHHRKCTSYDCDYNYFEITYRCSKCQVSPCKPPCDTTTAYGFQNPQNSHDLDTEKGTDCKNNWGWYETPSIHDLKNDIQGHLYIQEKGKYYEKIGSWAASLNSHKKLDVKLKISPGLKYTIEEVNIDFSCLPITNCKADYFTYNKDGLEGLQEYDAHGIYYPSCGRHSRAYLIISAEIGDPEKPKEGNKPHYDGKPPHDGEASHHGRPSR
;
A
#
# COMPACT_ATOMS: atom_id res chain seq x y z
N MET A 1 -31.00 42.75 82.59
CA MET A 1 -30.53 44.08 82.10
C MET A 1 -29.33 43.81 81.19
N LYS A 2 -29.16 44.36 79.98
CA LYS A 2 -28.99 45.79 79.57
C LYS A 2 -27.79 46.44 80.27
N PHE A 3 -26.76 47.01 79.62
CA PHE A 3 -26.32 47.04 78.19
C PHE A 3 -24.81 46.64 78.14
N THR A 4 -23.84 47.04 77.30
CA THR A 4 -23.59 48.01 76.16
C THR A 4 -22.30 47.50 75.46
N SER A 5 -22.15 47.35 74.12
CA SER A 5 -22.08 48.32 72.99
C SER A 5 -20.69 48.93 72.70
N GLY A 6 -20.28 48.95 71.41
CA GLY A 6 -19.05 49.57 70.85
C GLY A 6 -18.26 48.59 69.97
N LEU A 7 -18.38 48.54 68.62
CA LEU A 7 -17.86 49.46 67.57
C LEU A 7 -16.33 49.69 67.63
N ALA A 8 -15.58 49.71 66.51
CA ALA A 8 -15.93 50.18 65.17
C ALA A 8 -15.31 49.30 64.03
N LEU A 9 -15.97 49.12 62.87
CA LEU A 9 -15.78 49.82 61.57
C LEU A 9 -14.36 49.66 60.93
N VAL A 10 -14.19 49.32 59.64
CA VAL A 10 -15.15 48.91 58.57
C VAL A 10 -14.78 47.49 58.07
N VAL A 11 -14.67 47.02 56.81
CA VAL A 11 -14.77 47.51 55.40
C VAL A 11 -15.63 46.50 54.61
N ALA A 12 -16.30 46.92 53.53
CA ALA A 12 -17.12 46.04 52.67
C ALA A 12 -16.60 45.96 51.23
N SER A 13 -16.76 44.80 50.58
CA SER A 13 -16.84 44.66 49.12
C SER A 13 -17.64 43.39 48.79
N SER A 14 -18.30 43.34 47.64
CA SER A 14 -19.19 42.24 47.26
C SER A 14 -18.77 41.60 45.94
N ARG A 15 -18.94 40.27 45.86
CA ARG A 15 -18.98 39.45 44.63
C ARG A 15 -17.71 39.48 43.76
N LEU A 16 -17.15 38.29 43.57
CA LEU A 16 -17.28 37.64 42.26
C LEU A 16 -17.40 36.13 42.46
N ALA A 17 -18.40 35.50 41.83
CA ALA A 17 -18.42 34.06 41.70
C ALA A 17 -17.63 33.72 40.45
N LEU A 18 -16.35 33.37 40.61
CA LEU A 18 -15.59 32.74 39.54
C LEU A 18 -16.20 31.36 39.32
N ALA A 19 -16.83 31.18 38.16
CA ALA A 19 -17.14 29.85 37.68
C ALA A 19 -15.81 29.12 37.46
N THR A 20 -15.56 28.06 38.23
CA THR A 20 -14.51 27.11 37.91
C THR A 20 -14.90 26.44 36.60
N GLU A 21 -14.23 26.83 35.52
CA GLU A 21 -14.35 26.16 34.22
C GLU A 21 -14.09 24.65 34.41
N PRO A 22 -14.76 23.78 33.64
CA PRO A 22 -14.40 22.37 33.64
C PRO A 22 -12.95 22.27 33.18
N ILE A 23 -12.09 21.74 34.06
CA ILE A 23 -10.72 21.38 33.67
C ILE A 23 -10.87 20.26 32.65
N PHE A 24 -10.78 20.63 31.36
CA PHE A 24 -10.47 19.70 30.31
C PHE A 24 -9.07 19.17 30.62
N GLU A 25 -9.01 17.99 31.24
CA GLU A 25 -7.80 17.18 31.19
C GLU A 25 -7.50 16.96 29.71
N THR A 26 -6.51 17.71 29.21
CA THR A 26 -5.94 17.49 27.90
C THR A 26 -5.29 16.13 27.99
N VAL A 27 -5.99 15.10 27.50
CA VAL A 27 -5.49 13.73 27.49
C VAL A 27 -4.26 13.72 26.60
N VAL A 28 -3.10 13.88 27.22
CA VAL A 28 -1.81 13.79 26.56
C VAL A 28 -1.71 12.37 26.04
N SER A 29 -2.00 12.20 24.76
CA SER A 29 -1.81 10.94 24.05
C SER A 29 -0.39 10.50 24.32
N LYS A 30 -0.24 9.36 24.99
CA LYS A 30 1.05 8.91 25.46
C LYS A 30 1.85 8.46 24.24
N GLU A 31 2.71 9.35 23.72
CA GLU A 31 3.67 9.03 22.68
C GLU A 31 4.62 7.94 23.20
N VAL A 32 4.19 6.70 22.95
CA VAL A 32 5.06 5.54 22.94
C VAL A 32 5.90 5.68 21.68
N ASP A 33 7.22 5.65 21.81
CA ASP A 33 8.14 5.46 20.68
C ASP A 33 7.83 4.11 20.01
N LEU A 34 6.93 4.14 19.04
CA LEU A 34 6.55 3.00 18.23
C LEU A 34 7.72 2.70 17.30
N LEU A 35 8.48 1.66 17.64
CA LEU A 35 9.64 1.18 16.89
C LEU A 35 9.39 1.20 15.38
N LYS A 36 10.12 2.05 14.65
CA LYS A 36 10.11 2.11 13.18
C LYS A 36 10.23 0.69 12.62
N ARG A 37 9.15 0.19 12.00
CA ARG A 37 9.18 -1.12 11.32
C ARG A 37 9.58 -0.93 9.87
N THR A 38 10.48 -1.78 9.40
CA THR A 38 11.11 -1.69 8.08
C THR A 38 10.38 -2.50 7.00
N GLU A 39 9.33 -3.23 7.37
CA GLU A 39 8.64 -4.22 6.55
C GLU A 39 7.27 -3.73 6.05
N TYR A 40 7.30 -2.94 4.98
CA TYR A 40 6.15 -2.65 4.13
C TYR A 40 6.49 -3.12 2.72
N ASP A 41 5.76 -4.12 2.22
CA ASP A 41 6.00 -4.74 0.90
C ASP A 41 5.88 -3.73 -0.24
N VAL A 42 4.87 -2.86 -0.18
CA VAL A 42 4.68 -1.75 -1.12
C VAL A 42 5.86 -0.76 -1.08
N CYS A 43 6.29 -0.29 0.09
CA CYS A 43 7.42 0.64 0.17
C CYS A 43 8.71 -0.01 -0.37
N GLN A 44 9.03 -1.24 0.06
CA GLN A 44 10.24 -1.95 -0.39
C GLN A 44 10.24 -2.24 -1.90
N SER A 45 9.06 -2.34 -2.52
CA SER A 45 8.95 -2.53 -3.97
C SER A 45 9.34 -1.29 -4.78
N ASN A 46 9.19 -0.07 -4.24
CA ASN A 46 9.28 1.18 -5.03
C ASN A 46 9.99 2.33 -4.27
N CYS A 47 11.10 2.84 -4.81
CA CYS A 47 11.90 3.91 -4.20
C CYS A 47 11.24 5.29 -4.26
N SER A 48 10.30 5.51 -5.19
CA SER A 48 9.61 6.81 -5.34
C SER A 48 8.67 7.10 -4.17
N LEU A 49 8.30 6.05 -3.41
CA LEU A 49 7.58 6.15 -2.16
C LEU A 49 8.46 6.61 -0.97
N HIS A 50 9.76 6.84 -1.12
CA HIS A 50 10.58 7.39 -0.01
C HIS A 50 9.95 8.65 0.61
N GLY A 51 9.64 8.59 1.90
CA GLY A 51 9.00 9.68 2.64
C GLY A 51 7.48 9.80 2.45
N VAL A 52 6.85 8.98 1.61
CA VAL A 52 5.38 8.90 1.47
C VAL A 52 4.79 8.15 2.67
N PRO A 53 3.72 8.65 3.32
CA PRO A 53 3.02 7.94 4.38
C PRO A 53 2.40 6.62 3.93
N PHE A 54 2.49 5.59 4.76
CA PHE A 54 1.85 4.29 4.54
C PHE A 54 1.09 3.83 5.79
N PRO A 55 -0.09 3.19 5.67
CA PRO A 55 -0.85 2.66 6.81
C PRO A 55 -0.04 1.70 7.70
N ASP A 56 0.21 2.10 8.95
CA ASP A 56 1.10 1.34 9.82
C ASP A 56 0.34 0.20 10.52
N LYS A 57 0.49 -1.01 9.97
CA LYS A 57 -0.08 -2.29 10.46
C LYS A 57 0.16 -2.60 11.95
N ASN A 58 1.09 -1.88 12.58
CA ASN A 58 1.47 -2.03 13.98
C ASN A 58 0.72 -1.07 14.93
N THR A 59 -0.10 -0.17 14.38
CA THR A 59 -0.80 0.91 15.10
C THR A 59 -2.33 0.75 15.09
N LEU A 60 -2.82 -0.40 14.63
CA LEU A 60 -4.23 -0.75 14.65
C LEU A 60 -4.78 -0.65 16.08
N GLN A 61 -5.86 0.12 16.23
CA GLN A 61 -6.48 0.48 17.51
C GLN A 61 -8.00 0.29 17.42
N LEU A 62 -8.65 0.05 18.56
CA LEU A 62 -10.13 0.05 18.67
C LEU A 62 -10.56 1.34 19.39
N PRO A 63 -11.02 2.39 18.67
CA PRO A 63 -11.41 3.67 19.28
C PRO A 63 -12.45 3.55 20.39
N LEU A 64 -13.44 2.68 20.22
CA LEU A 64 -14.50 2.45 21.20
C LEU A 64 -13.96 1.92 22.55
N GLU A 65 -12.74 1.37 22.56
CA GLU A 65 -12.11 0.79 23.74
C GLU A 65 -10.90 1.60 24.25
N ASN A 66 -10.51 2.68 23.55
CA ASN A 66 -9.29 3.47 23.79
C ASN A 66 -8.02 2.59 23.94
N TYR A 67 -7.92 1.53 23.14
CA TYR A 67 -6.90 0.49 23.30
C TYR A 67 -6.19 0.14 21.98
N TYR A 68 -4.91 -0.22 22.08
CA TYR A 68 -4.19 -0.87 20.98
C TYR A 68 -4.90 -2.18 20.66
N SER A 69 -5.45 -2.29 19.46
CA SER A 69 -6.13 -3.51 19.05
C SER A 69 -5.11 -4.62 19.08
N GLU A 70 -5.46 -5.74 19.71
CA GLU A 70 -4.85 -6.98 19.26
C GLU A 70 -5.19 -7.11 17.78
N ARG A 71 -4.18 -7.33 16.95
CA ARG A 71 -4.29 -7.34 15.48
C ARG A 71 -5.23 -8.42 14.96
N CYS A 72 -5.66 -9.33 15.84
CA CYS A 72 -6.52 -10.47 15.59
C CYS A 72 -7.71 -10.51 16.58
N PRO A 73 -8.69 -9.58 16.51
CA PRO A 73 -9.89 -9.61 17.35
C PRO A 73 -10.66 -10.94 17.25
N GLU A 74 -11.35 -11.30 18.35
CA GLU A 74 -12.09 -12.56 18.48
C GLU A 74 -13.42 -12.58 17.71
N ILE A 75 -13.70 -13.74 17.11
CA ILE A 75 -14.99 -14.17 16.57
C ILE A 75 -15.45 -15.42 17.32
N PHE A 76 -16.76 -15.60 17.50
CA PHE A 76 -17.31 -16.70 18.30
C PHE A 76 -18.47 -17.43 17.62
N ILE A 77 -18.69 -18.67 18.06
CA ILE A 77 -19.86 -19.49 17.77
C ILE A 77 -20.72 -19.58 19.05
N GLY A 78 -22.04 -19.43 18.94
CA GLY A 78 -22.97 -19.57 20.07
C GLY A 78 -23.51 -18.23 20.56
N LYS A 79 -23.24 -17.86 21.82
CA LYS A 79 -23.61 -16.56 22.40
C LYS A 79 -22.37 -15.77 22.83
N TYR A 80 -22.49 -14.45 22.92
CA TYR A 80 -21.38 -13.55 23.24
C TYR A 80 -20.96 -13.59 24.73
N ASP A 81 -21.89 -13.95 25.62
CA ASP A 81 -21.69 -14.10 27.06
C ASP A 81 -21.14 -15.49 27.41
N HIS A 82 -21.52 -16.49 26.62
CA HIS A 82 -21.10 -17.88 26.75
C HIS A 82 -20.74 -18.44 25.35
N PRO A 83 -19.57 -18.07 24.80
CA PRO A 83 -19.12 -18.58 23.50
C PRO A 83 -18.87 -20.09 23.60
N LYS A 84 -19.38 -20.83 22.62
CA LYS A 84 -19.19 -22.29 22.52
C LYS A 84 -17.80 -22.63 22.00
N GLU A 85 -17.27 -21.78 21.12
CA GLU A 85 -15.94 -21.84 20.53
C GLU A 85 -15.54 -20.43 20.11
N THR A 86 -14.25 -20.08 20.18
CA THR A 86 -13.71 -18.85 19.62
C THR A 86 -12.67 -19.12 18.52
N SER A 87 -12.44 -18.11 17.70
CA SER A 87 -11.34 -18.01 16.74
C SER A 87 -11.03 -16.50 16.58
N THR A 88 -10.11 -16.14 15.70
CA THR A 88 -9.73 -14.73 15.47
C THR A 88 -9.74 -14.36 13.99
N VAL A 89 -9.84 -13.05 13.71
CA VAL A 89 -9.69 -12.49 12.37
C VAL A 89 -8.52 -11.51 12.40
N CYS A 90 -7.38 -11.88 11.80
CA CYS A 90 -6.20 -11.04 11.77
C CYS A 90 -6.26 -9.99 10.66
N LEU A 91 -6.06 -8.72 11.01
CA LEU A 91 -6.03 -7.58 10.09
C LEU A 91 -4.59 -7.30 9.63
N ASP A 92 -4.38 -7.05 8.33
CA ASP A 92 -3.09 -6.58 7.82
C ASP A 92 -3.19 -5.67 6.59
N PHE A 93 -2.21 -4.78 6.43
CA PHE A 93 -1.97 -4.08 5.17
C PHE A 93 -0.95 -4.86 4.35
N THR A 94 -1.33 -5.29 3.15
CA THR A 94 -0.50 -6.14 2.29
C THR A 94 -0.76 -5.80 0.83
N GLY A 95 0.28 -5.40 0.10
CA GLY A 95 0.14 -4.80 -1.23
C GLY A 95 -0.82 -3.60 -1.20
N ARG A 96 -1.68 -3.49 -2.20
CA ARG A 96 -2.71 -2.43 -2.30
C ARG A 96 -4.02 -2.80 -1.59
N TYR A 97 -3.97 -3.58 -0.51
CA TYR A 97 -5.15 -4.13 0.16
C TYR A 97 -5.09 -4.00 1.69
N LEU A 98 -6.24 -3.70 2.30
CA LEU A 98 -6.51 -4.05 3.69
C LEU A 98 -7.09 -5.47 3.71
N THR A 99 -6.46 -6.36 4.46
CA THR A 99 -6.70 -7.80 4.45
C THR A 99 -7.21 -8.29 5.79
N PHE A 100 -7.98 -9.39 5.76
CA PHE A 100 -8.59 -10.01 6.92
C PHE A 100 -8.48 -11.53 6.80
N THR A 101 -7.63 -12.14 7.63
CA THR A 101 -7.40 -13.58 7.68
C THR A 101 -8.23 -14.20 8.81
N PHE A 102 -9.33 -14.86 8.45
CA PHE A 102 -10.20 -15.58 9.38
C PHE A 102 -9.57 -16.94 9.69
N ASN A 103 -9.18 -17.16 10.94
CA ASN A 103 -8.61 -18.43 11.39
C ASN A 103 -9.70 -19.51 11.53
N PRO A 104 -9.39 -20.80 11.25
CA PRO A 104 -10.34 -21.89 11.39
C PRO A 104 -10.73 -22.14 12.85
N PHE A 105 -12.04 -22.33 13.11
CA PHE A 105 -12.52 -22.71 14.45
C PHE A 105 -12.11 -24.16 14.80
N PRO A 106 -11.53 -24.43 15.98
CA PRO A 106 -11.08 -25.76 16.38
C PRO A 106 -12.17 -26.84 16.25
N GLY A 107 -11.95 -27.83 15.38
CA GLY A 107 -12.90 -28.94 15.18
C GLY A 107 -14.15 -28.60 14.34
N TYR A 108 -14.19 -27.46 13.64
CA TYR A 108 -15.23 -27.12 12.66
C TYR A 108 -14.65 -26.92 11.26
N THR A 109 -15.49 -26.98 10.22
CA THR A 109 -15.10 -26.61 8.86
C THR A 109 -15.77 -25.31 8.45
N THR A 110 -15.00 -24.22 8.30
CA THR A 110 -15.50 -22.96 7.73
C THR A 110 -16.03 -23.17 6.31
N LYS A 111 -17.17 -22.52 6.00
CA LYS A 111 -17.84 -22.60 4.69
C LYS A 111 -18.03 -21.24 4.03
N SER A 112 -18.17 -20.19 4.83
CA SER A 112 -18.10 -18.82 4.36
C SER A 112 -17.58 -17.90 5.46
N ALA A 113 -16.89 -16.85 5.05
CA ALA A 113 -16.55 -15.70 5.86
C ALA A 113 -16.74 -14.43 5.02
N LYS A 114 -17.15 -13.33 5.65
CA LYS A 114 -17.29 -12.03 5.02
C LYS A 114 -16.96 -10.89 5.98
N VAL A 115 -16.54 -9.77 5.41
CA VAL A 115 -16.36 -8.50 6.10
C VAL A 115 -17.39 -7.52 5.54
N THR A 116 -18.31 -7.04 6.37
CA THR A 116 -19.07 -5.82 6.07
C THR A 116 -18.28 -4.63 6.60
N TRP A 117 -18.05 -3.60 5.79
CA TRP A 117 -17.25 -2.43 6.16
C TRP A 117 -17.88 -1.10 5.72
N GLY A 118 -17.34 0.00 6.25
CA GLY A 118 -17.66 1.36 5.81
C GLY A 118 -16.73 2.37 6.46
N LEU A 119 -16.48 3.51 5.80
CA LEU A 119 -15.71 4.59 6.42
C LEU A 119 -16.54 5.34 7.48
N LYS A 120 -15.88 5.75 8.55
CA LYS A 120 -16.37 6.83 9.41
C LYS A 120 -16.30 8.15 8.63
N GLY A 121 -17.36 8.93 8.70
CA GLY A 121 -17.41 10.27 8.11
C GLY A 121 -16.28 11.17 8.64
N ASN A 122 -15.98 12.22 7.89
CA ASN A 122 -14.84 13.12 8.09
C ASN A 122 -14.56 13.43 9.59
N PRO A 123 -13.38 13.10 10.13
CA PRO A 123 -13.05 13.26 11.56
C PRO A 123 -13.09 14.71 12.06
N LEU A 124 -13.16 15.70 11.16
CA LEU A 124 -13.36 17.11 11.52
C LEU A 124 -14.73 17.42 12.14
N TYR A 125 -15.70 16.48 12.11
CA TYR A 125 -17.03 16.65 12.72
C TYR A 125 -17.37 15.53 13.73
N PRO A 126 -16.69 15.46 14.89
CA PRO A 126 -16.83 14.36 15.86
C PRO A 126 -18.11 14.41 16.71
N ALA A 127 -18.86 15.52 16.70
CA ALA A 127 -19.99 15.74 17.60
C ALA A 127 -21.33 15.25 17.01
N GLY A 128 -21.88 14.18 17.60
CA GLY A 128 -23.28 13.76 17.40
C GLY A 128 -23.55 12.74 16.28
N TYR A 129 -22.55 12.36 15.49
CA TYR A 129 -22.71 11.33 14.46
C TYR A 129 -22.80 9.92 15.09
N LYS A 130 -24.03 9.41 15.28
CA LYS A 130 -24.24 7.96 15.31
C LYS A 130 -24.09 7.45 13.86
N PRO A 131 -23.06 6.65 13.56
CA PRO A 131 -22.86 6.15 12.20
C PRO A 131 -23.97 5.16 11.81
N PRO A 132 -24.27 5.03 10.52
CA PRO A 132 -24.98 3.86 10.03
C PRO A 132 -24.11 2.60 10.23
N PRO A 133 -24.70 1.41 10.38
CA PRO A 133 -23.94 0.17 10.33
C PRO A 133 -23.23 0.04 8.97
N PRO A 134 -22.07 -0.66 8.92
CA PRO A 134 -21.31 -0.83 7.68
C PRO A 134 -22.14 -1.48 6.56
N THR A 135 -21.96 -1.02 5.32
CA THR A 135 -22.78 -1.41 4.16
C THR A 135 -22.03 -2.21 3.10
N ASN A 136 -20.74 -1.93 2.90
CA ASN A 136 -19.96 -2.50 1.81
C ASN A 136 -19.58 -3.94 2.19
N THR A 137 -19.89 -4.95 1.38
CA THR A 137 -19.68 -6.35 1.77
C THR A 137 -18.63 -7.03 0.89
N THR A 138 -17.49 -7.38 1.50
CA THR A 138 -16.43 -8.18 0.88
C THR A 138 -16.58 -9.64 1.31
N GLN A 139 -16.65 -10.57 0.35
CA GLN A 139 -16.63 -12.02 0.61
C GLN A 139 -15.19 -12.52 0.68
N CYS A 140 -14.89 -13.47 1.57
CA CYS A 140 -13.55 -14.00 1.72
C CYS A 140 -13.35 -15.28 0.89
N THR A 141 -12.17 -15.47 0.31
CA THR A 141 -11.78 -16.71 -0.38
C THR A 141 -11.18 -17.73 0.59
N PRO A 142 -11.48 -19.04 0.46
CA PRO A 142 -10.80 -20.07 1.24
C PRO A 142 -9.35 -20.26 0.77
N GLU A 143 -8.42 -20.38 1.71
CA GLU A 143 -7.01 -20.68 1.47
C GLU A 143 -6.70 -22.18 1.74
N GLN A 144 -5.51 -22.63 1.35
CA GLN A 144 -5.14 -24.06 1.39
C GLN A 144 -5.00 -24.64 2.82
N ASP A 145 -4.75 -23.78 3.81
CA ASP A 145 -4.63 -24.13 5.23
C ASP A 145 -5.99 -24.16 5.97
N GLY A 146 -7.08 -23.81 5.29
CA GLY A 146 -8.42 -23.71 5.88
C GLY A 146 -8.75 -22.36 6.51
N THR A 147 -7.84 -21.37 6.45
CA THR A 147 -8.19 -19.96 6.70
C THR A 147 -9.07 -19.41 5.58
N PHE A 148 -9.71 -18.27 5.82
CA PHE A 148 -10.44 -17.51 4.79
C PHE A 148 -9.89 -16.08 4.72
N LEU A 149 -9.48 -15.65 3.52
CA LEU A 149 -8.86 -14.35 3.28
C LEU A 149 -9.83 -13.39 2.58
N CYS A 150 -10.20 -12.31 3.27
CA CYS A 150 -10.85 -11.15 2.65
C CYS A 150 -9.81 -10.10 2.28
N LYS A 151 -10.00 -9.41 1.15
CA LYS A 151 -9.17 -8.29 0.69
C LYS A 151 -10.06 -7.13 0.27
N ILE A 152 -9.90 -5.96 0.90
CA ILE A 152 -10.52 -4.71 0.49
C ILE A 152 -9.45 -3.89 -0.25
N PRO A 153 -9.62 -3.60 -1.56
CA PRO A 153 -8.70 -2.76 -2.31
C PRO A 153 -8.63 -1.33 -1.77
N PHE A 154 -7.44 -0.74 -1.75
CA PHE A 154 -7.25 0.65 -1.31
C PHE A 154 -8.10 1.65 -2.09
N ASN A 155 -8.28 1.44 -3.40
CA ASN A 155 -9.11 2.30 -4.25
C ASN A 155 -10.61 2.23 -3.89
N GLU A 156 -11.11 1.09 -3.39
CA GLU A 156 -12.48 1.01 -2.87
C GLU A 156 -12.63 1.82 -1.58
N ILE A 157 -11.65 1.73 -0.67
CA ILE A 157 -11.67 2.45 0.61
C ILE A 157 -11.72 3.97 0.38
N VAL A 158 -10.83 4.50 -0.45
CA VAL A 158 -10.73 5.97 -0.69
C VAL A 158 -11.65 6.47 -1.81
N HIS A 159 -12.50 5.61 -2.38
CA HIS A 159 -13.36 5.87 -3.54
C HIS A 159 -12.61 6.41 -4.78
N ALA A 160 -11.37 5.98 -4.98
CA ALA A 160 -10.56 6.34 -6.14
C ALA A 160 -10.79 5.40 -7.34
N SER A 161 -10.34 5.85 -8.51
CA SER A 161 -10.24 5.01 -9.72
C SER A 161 -9.45 3.72 -9.44
N SER A 162 -9.85 2.61 -10.06
CA SER A 162 -9.06 1.37 -10.08
C SER A 162 -7.68 1.54 -10.75
N TYR A 163 -7.49 2.62 -11.50
CA TYR A 163 -6.24 3.00 -12.16
C TYR A 163 -5.48 4.11 -11.42
N ALA A 164 -5.85 4.42 -10.18
CA ALA A 164 -5.10 5.36 -9.35
C ALA A 164 -3.67 4.85 -9.10
N ASP A 165 -2.70 5.76 -9.17
CA ASP A 165 -1.33 5.48 -8.78
C ASP A 165 -1.25 5.18 -7.27
N ILE A 166 -0.21 4.46 -6.86
CA ILE A 166 -0.07 4.04 -5.47
C ILE A 166 0.12 5.22 -4.52
N LYS A 167 0.75 6.33 -4.95
CA LYS A 167 0.94 7.49 -4.09
C LYS A 167 -0.41 8.17 -3.81
N HIS A 168 -1.25 8.38 -4.81
CA HIS A 168 -2.59 8.95 -4.63
C HIS A 168 -3.48 8.07 -3.71
N LEU A 169 -3.38 6.74 -3.82
CA LEU A 169 -4.07 5.83 -2.92
C LEU A 169 -3.57 5.95 -1.46
N LEU A 170 -2.26 6.11 -1.26
CA LEU A 170 -1.67 6.30 0.07
C LEU A 170 -1.98 7.68 0.66
N ASP A 171 -1.91 8.75 -0.15
CA ASP A 171 -2.32 10.10 0.24
C ASP A 171 -3.79 10.12 0.74
N GLY A 172 -4.67 9.31 0.13
CA GLY A 172 -6.07 9.15 0.56
C GLY A 172 -6.28 8.29 1.82
N LEU A 173 -5.39 7.33 2.11
CA LEU A 173 -5.43 6.51 3.33
C LEU A 173 -4.74 7.19 4.53
N CYS A 174 -3.82 8.10 4.24
CA CYS A 174 -3.01 8.85 5.20
C CYS A 174 -3.21 10.36 5.07
N PRO A 175 -4.45 10.89 5.19
CA PRO A 175 -4.75 12.29 4.91
C PRO A 175 -4.11 13.28 5.91
N ASN A 176 -3.54 12.78 7.01
CA ASN A 176 -2.88 13.58 8.05
C ASN A 176 -1.36 13.33 8.13
N ASP A 177 -0.72 12.91 7.04
CA ASP A 177 0.73 12.61 6.98
C ASP A 177 1.11 11.40 7.88
N ASP A 178 2.15 11.47 8.72
CA ASP A 178 2.60 10.39 9.63
C ASP A 178 1.84 10.34 10.99
N ARG A 179 0.53 10.65 10.90
CA ARG A 179 -0.37 10.78 12.05
C ARG A 179 -1.57 9.84 11.91
N GLU A 180 -2.76 10.27 12.30
CA GLU A 180 -3.98 9.47 12.22
C GLU A 180 -4.38 9.20 10.76
N GLY A 181 -4.57 7.91 10.42
CA GLY A 181 -5.15 7.49 9.16
C GLY A 181 -6.68 7.53 9.19
N LEU A 182 -7.32 6.74 8.32
CA LEU A 182 -8.78 6.62 8.31
C LEU A 182 -9.33 5.80 9.49
N ILE A 183 -10.61 6.02 9.80
CA ILE A 183 -11.38 5.21 10.76
C ILE A 183 -12.41 4.38 9.99
N LEU A 184 -12.44 3.06 10.22
CA LEU A 184 -13.31 2.11 9.53
C LEU A 184 -14.24 1.42 10.53
N TYR A 185 -15.51 1.28 10.14
CA TYR A 185 -16.46 0.37 10.78
C TYR A 185 -16.31 -1.03 10.17
N LEU A 186 -16.31 -2.05 11.02
CA LEU A 186 -16.13 -3.43 10.62
C LEU A 186 -17.11 -4.39 11.30
N GLN A 187 -17.69 -5.27 10.50
CA GLN A 187 -18.51 -6.37 10.94
C GLN A 187 -18.03 -7.68 10.30
N PHE A 188 -17.74 -8.69 11.14
CA PHE A 188 -17.29 -10.01 10.74
C PHE A 188 -18.41 -11.02 10.96
N SER A 189 -18.68 -11.84 9.94
CA SER A 189 -19.67 -12.93 10.04
C SER A 189 -19.39 -14.03 9.03
N GLY A 190 -19.97 -15.20 9.26
CA GLY A 190 -19.85 -16.32 8.33
C GLY A 190 -20.61 -17.57 8.76
N THR A 191 -20.20 -18.70 8.22
CA THR A 191 -20.72 -20.02 8.60
C THR A 191 -19.61 -21.06 8.73
N VAL A 192 -19.76 -21.95 9.71
CA VAL A 192 -19.03 -23.20 9.85
C VAL A 192 -19.98 -24.39 9.80
N ILE A 193 -19.46 -25.60 9.57
CA ILE A 193 -20.17 -26.87 9.76
C ILE A 193 -19.48 -27.70 10.84
N VAL A 194 -20.27 -28.30 11.73
CA VAL A 194 -19.79 -29.31 12.69
C VAL A 194 -19.60 -30.65 11.95
N PRO A 195 -18.46 -31.35 12.14
CA PRO A 195 -18.23 -32.68 11.59
C PRO A 195 -19.41 -33.63 11.83
N GLY A 196 -19.81 -34.37 10.79
CA GLY A 196 -20.94 -35.30 10.82
C GLY A 196 -22.34 -34.64 10.78
N SER A 197 -22.55 -33.47 11.39
CA SER A 197 -23.91 -32.89 11.50
C SER A 197 -24.44 -32.30 10.18
N HIS A 198 -23.53 -31.88 9.29
CA HIS A 198 -23.82 -31.19 8.02
C HIS A 198 -24.61 -29.88 8.10
N LYS A 199 -25.03 -29.45 9.30
CA LYS A 199 -25.78 -28.21 9.50
C LYS A 199 -24.83 -27.01 9.62
N PRO A 200 -25.07 -25.91 8.88
CA PRO A 200 -24.32 -24.68 9.07
C PRO A 200 -24.67 -24.06 10.42
N ILE A 201 -23.67 -23.49 11.08
CA ILE A 201 -23.79 -22.67 12.29
C ILE A 201 -23.13 -21.32 11.99
N HIS A 202 -23.80 -20.23 12.34
CA HIS A 202 -23.27 -18.90 12.17
C HIS A 202 -22.22 -18.55 13.24
N PHE A 203 -21.22 -17.79 12.83
CA PHE A 203 -20.28 -17.11 13.73
C PHE A 203 -20.30 -15.61 13.45
N GLN A 204 -19.91 -14.82 14.44
CA GLN A 204 -19.85 -13.37 14.39
C GLN A 204 -18.73 -12.83 15.31
N GLN A 205 -18.37 -11.56 15.18
CA GLN A 205 -17.45 -10.89 16.11
C GLN A 205 -17.97 -10.87 17.55
N GLN A 206 -17.05 -10.77 18.50
CA GLN A 206 -17.40 -10.29 19.83
C GLN A 206 -17.85 -8.82 19.78
N PHE A 207 -18.86 -8.48 20.58
CA PHE A 207 -19.27 -7.08 20.78
C PHE A 207 -18.12 -6.26 21.41
N PRO A 208 -18.01 -4.94 21.13
CA PRO A 208 -17.02 -4.09 21.79
C PRO A 208 -17.27 -4.04 23.31
N CYS A 209 -16.23 -3.82 24.10
CA CYS A 209 -16.37 -3.61 25.53
C CYS A 209 -17.01 -2.26 25.85
N LYS A 210 -17.83 -2.21 26.90
CA LYS A 210 -18.28 -0.93 27.47
C LYS A 210 -17.09 -0.17 28.07
N PRO A 211 -17.12 1.18 28.11
CA PRO A 211 -16.17 1.96 28.90
C PRO A 211 -16.16 1.49 30.37
N GLY A 212 -14.98 1.13 30.88
CA GLY A 212 -14.82 0.51 32.20
C GLY A 212 -15.26 -0.97 32.32
N GLY A 213 -15.71 -1.59 31.23
CA GLY A 213 -16.18 -2.97 31.15
C GLY A 213 -15.10 -4.03 30.94
N ARG A 214 -13.85 -3.75 31.33
CA ARG A 214 -12.72 -4.70 31.34
C ARG A 214 -12.18 -4.85 32.77
N ASP A 215 -11.68 -6.03 33.12
CA ASP A 215 -11.08 -6.31 34.43
C ASP A 215 -9.59 -5.89 34.51
N HIS A 216 -8.95 -6.18 35.64
CA HIS A 216 -7.54 -5.87 35.89
C HIS A 216 -6.55 -6.72 35.06
N HIS A 217 -7.00 -7.84 34.47
CA HIS A 217 -6.26 -8.59 33.45
C HIS A 217 -6.54 -8.07 32.03
N ARG A 218 -7.28 -6.96 31.91
CA ARG A 218 -7.80 -6.38 30.66
C ARG A 218 -8.82 -7.27 29.94
N LYS A 219 -9.32 -8.35 30.54
CA LYS A 219 -10.37 -9.19 29.93
C LYS A 219 -11.71 -8.46 29.97
N CYS A 220 -12.49 -8.56 28.89
CA CYS A 220 -13.82 -7.97 28.85
C CYS A 220 -14.80 -8.71 29.78
N THR A 221 -15.52 -7.94 30.60
CA THR A 221 -16.53 -8.42 31.55
C THR A 221 -17.91 -7.79 31.31
N SER A 222 -17.99 -6.70 30.54
CA SER A 222 -19.25 -6.06 30.16
C SER A 222 -19.19 -5.53 28.73
N TYR A 223 -20.07 -6.04 27.88
CA TYR A 223 -20.12 -5.77 26.45
C TYR A 223 -21.18 -4.71 26.09
N ASP A 224 -20.91 -3.95 25.03
CA ASP A 224 -21.87 -3.01 24.45
C ASP A 224 -22.66 -3.65 23.32
N CYS A 225 -23.93 -3.92 23.58
CA CYS A 225 -24.84 -4.60 22.66
C CYS A 225 -25.54 -3.63 21.70
N ASP A 226 -25.39 -2.32 21.91
CA ASP A 226 -25.98 -1.28 21.04
C ASP A 226 -25.24 -1.18 19.68
N TYR A 227 -24.02 -1.75 19.59
CA TYR A 227 -23.17 -1.73 18.40
C TYR A 227 -22.83 -3.15 17.91
N ASN A 228 -23.36 -3.54 16.75
CA ASN A 228 -23.09 -4.83 16.10
C ASN A 228 -21.89 -4.80 15.13
N TYR A 229 -21.04 -3.78 15.27
CA TYR A 229 -19.79 -3.54 14.57
C TYR A 229 -18.76 -3.03 15.59
N PHE A 230 -17.47 -3.04 15.26
CA PHE A 230 -16.45 -2.28 15.98
C PHE A 230 -15.80 -1.24 15.06
N GLU A 231 -15.16 -0.24 15.66
CA GLU A 231 -14.32 0.73 14.94
C GLU A 231 -12.87 0.23 14.93
N ILE A 232 -12.14 0.47 13.84
CA ILE A 232 -10.67 0.49 13.84
C ILE A 232 -10.13 1.88 13.46
N THR A 233 -9.08 2.29 14.14
CA THR A 233 -8.13 3.33 13.71
C THR A 233 -6.81 2.69 13.31
N TYR A 234 -6.02 3.40 12.52
CA TYR A 234 -4.58 3.20 12.38
C TYR A 234 -3.90 4.57 12.33
N ARG A 235 -2.59 4.60 12.58
CA ARG A 235 -1.71 5.70 12.18
C ARG A 235 -0.99 5.34 10.87
N CYS A 236 -0.43 6.34 10.21
CA CYS A 236 0.49 6.13 9.10
C CYS A 236 1.94 6.43 9.51
N SER A 237 2.87 5.77 8.85
CA SER A 237 4.33 5.91 9.03
C SER A 237 4.96 6.09 7.65
N LYS A 238 5.93 7.01 7.51
CA LYS A 238 6.60 7.29 6.22
C LYS A 238 7.45 6.11 5.76
N CYS A 239 7.25 5.65 4.52
CA CYS A 239 8.08 4.62 3.87
C CYS A 239 9.59 4.92 4.03
N GLN A 240 10.28 4.07 4.80
CA GLN A 240 11.72 4.17 5.08
C GLN A 240 12.51 3.29 4.08
N VAL A 241 12.65 3.77 2.84
CA VAL A 241 13.44 3.10 1.78
C VAL A 241 14.52 4.04 1.24
N SER A 242 15.52 3.52 0.51
CA SER A 242 16.44 4.36 -0.25
C SER A 242 15.64 5.35 -1.11
N PRO A 243 15.90 6.67 -1.05
CA PRO A 243 15.41 7.58 -2.07
C PRO A 243 15.90 7.09 -3.43
N CYS A 244 15.08 7.17 -4.48
CA CYS A 244 15.57 6.90 -5.83
C CYS A 244 16.83 7.72 -6.10
N LYS A 245 17.87 7.08 -6.64
CA LYS A 245 19.02 7.82 -7.16
C LYS A 245 18.51 8.83 -8.18
N PRO A 246 19.00 10.09 -8.20
CA PRO A 246 18.63 11.03 -9.24
C PRO A 246 19.00 10.39 -10.59
N PRO A 247 18.05 10.19 -11.51
CA PRO A 247 18.28 9.30 -12.64
C PRO A 247 19.38 9.87 -13.52
N CYS A 248 20.35 9.04 -13.89
CA CYS A 248 21.33 9.31 -14.95
C CYS A 248 20.60 9.45 -16.29
N ASP A 249 21.25 9.85 -17.39
CA ASP A 249 20.63 9.73 -18.72
C ASP A 249 20.25 8.26 -18.94
N THR A 250 18.96 8.01 -18.77
CA THR A 250 18.36 6.70 -18.78
C THR A 250 17.65 6.47 -20.10
N THR A 251 17.73 5.23 -20.58
CA THR A 251 17.11 4.83 -21.84
C THR A 251 16.50 3.44 -21.69
N THR A 252 15.36 3.22 -22.34
CA THR A 252 14.66 1.94 -22.25
C THR A 252 15.39 0.91 -23.11
N ALA A 253 15.91 -0.13 -22.46
CA ALA A 253 16.30 -1.34 -23.15
C ALA A 253 15.12 -2.32 -23.19
N TYR A 254 15.00 -3.00 -24.32
CA TYR A 254 14.00 -4.03 -24.54
C TYR A 254 14.68 -5.36 -24.79
N GLY A 255 14.04 -6.43 -24.34
CA GLY A 255 14.43 -7.77 -24.73
C GLY A 255 13.93 -8.12 -26.13
N PHE A 256 14.76 -8.85 -26.88
CA PHE A 256 14.43 -9.45 -28.17
C PHE A 256 14.87 -10.91 -28.19
N GLN A 257 14.08 -11.77 -28.83
CA GLN A 257 14.45 -13.14 -29.13
C GLN A 257 15.08 -13.21 -30.54
N ASN A 258 15.66 -14.35 -30.91
CA ASN A 258 16.13 -14.59 -32.27
C ASN A 258 14.98 -14.32 -33.28
N PRO A 259 15.17 -13.50 -34.34
CA PRO A 259 14.12 -13.10 -35.27
C PRO A 259 13.31 -14.22 -35.96
N GLN A 260 13.76 -15.48 -35.95
CA GLN A 260 12.94 -16.61 -36.42
C GLN A 260 11.74 -16.92 -35.50
N ASN A 261 11.76 -16.44 -34.26
CA ASN A 261 10.71 -16.62 -33.25
C ASN A 261 10.06 -15.27 -32.84
N SER A 262 10.21 -14.23 -33.67
CA SER A 262 9.69 -12.88 -33.40
C SER A 262 8.52 -12.61 -34.33
N HIS A 263 7.36 -12.28 -33.76
CA HIS A 263 6.09 -12.11 -34.49
C HIS A 263 5.47 -10.74 -34.19
N ASP A 264 4.69 -10.22 -35.15
CA ASP A 264 3.90 -9.00 -34.96
C ASP A 264 2.90 -9.17 -33.83
N LEU A 265 2.78 -8.16 -32.96
CA LEU A 265 1.78 -8.18 -31.89
C LEU A 265 0.35 -8.05 -32.43
N ASP A 266 -0.54 -8.86 -31.85
CA ASP A 266 -1.98 -8.61 -31.85
C ASP A 266 -2.34 -7.61 -30.74
N THR A 267 -2.72 -6.40 -31.14
CA THR A 267 -2.98 -5.26 -30.24
C THR A 267 -4.28 -4.59 -30.61
N GLU A 268 -4.98 -4.06 -29.61
CA GLU A 268 -6.23 -3.34 -29.87
C GLU A 268 -6.00 -2.02 -30.65
N LYS A 269 -7.01 -1.59 -31.39
CA LYS A 269 -6.91 -0.43 -32.28
C LYS A 269 -6.84 0.87 -31.46
N GLY A 270 -5.65 1.45 -31.37
CA GLY A 270 -5.39 2.67 -30.62
C GLY A 270 -4.30 2.52 -29.55
N THR A 271 -3.74 1.32 -29.38
CA THR A 271 -2.60 1.09 -28.48
C THR A 271 -1.26 1.41 -29.16
N ASP A 272 -0.42 2.23 -28.53
CA ASP A 272 0.91 2.60 -29.05
C ASP A 272 1.96 1.47 -28.98
N CYS A 273 1.54 0.25 -28.62
CA CYS A 273 2.29 -1.00 -28.72
C CYS A 273 2.97 -1.23 -30.09
N LYS A 274 2.48 -0.58 -31.16
CA LYS A 274 3.12 -0.65 -32.50
C LYS A 274 4.27 0.36 -32.71
N ASN A 275 4.75 1.01 -31.64
CA ASN A 275 5.94 1.87 -31.64
C ASN A 275 7.01 1.45 -30.60
N ASN A 276 6.62 0.84 -29.46
CA ASN A 276 7.51 0.55 -28.33
C ASN A 276 8.11 -0.88 -28.36
N TRP A 277 8.71 -1.28 -29.49
CA TRP A 277 8.99 -2.70 -29.78
C TRP A 277 10.00 -3.36 -28.81
N GLY A 278 9.59 -4.52 -28.27
CA GLY A 278 10.32 -5.32 -27.28
C GLY A 278 9.59 -6.62 -26.92
N TRP A 279 9.10 -7.31 -27.95
CA TRP A 279 7.94 -8.20 -27.89
C TRP A 279 8.29 -9.68 -28.12
N TYR A 280 7.52 -10.56 -27.47
CA TYR A 280 7.60 -12.01 -27.72
C TYR A 280 6.32 -12.57 -28.32
N GLU A 281 6.50 -13.57 -29.20
CA GLU A 281 5.43 -14.51 -29.50
C GLU A 281 5.04 -15.27 -28.21
N THR A 282 3.87 -15.88 -28.25
CA THR A 282 3.13 -16.34 -27.08
C THR A 282 3.76 -17.59 -26.46
N PRO A 283 4.55 -17.49 -25.37
CA PRO A 283 5.41 -18.60 -24.97
C PRO A 283 4.57 -19.67 -24.28
N SER A 284 4.59 -20.89 -24.83
CA SER A 284 3.81 -21.99 -24.27
C SER A 284 4.45 -22.51 -22.98
N ILE A 285 3.66 -23.27 -22.20
CA ILE A 285 4.17 -24.02 -21.04
C ILE A 285 5.21 -25.09 -21.44
N HIS A 286 5.41 -25.36 -22.74
CA HIS A 286 6.54 -26.16 -23.21
C HIS A 286 7.80 -25.31 -23.39
N ASP A 287 7.69 -24.16 -24.06
CA ASP A 287 8.85 -23.31 -24.37
C ASP A 287 9.51 -22.78 -23.10
N LEU A 288 8.70 -22.34 -22.12
CA LEU A 288 9.19 -21.88 -20.82
C LEU A 288 9.76 -23.01 -19.94
N LYS A 289 9.63 -24.29 -20.32
CA LYS A 289 10.32 -25.41 -19.65
C LYS A 289 11.64 -25.78 -20.33
N ASN A 290 11.91 -25.19 -21.48
CA ASN A 290 13.12 -25.40 -22.27
C ASN A 290 14.05 -24.15 -22.23
N ASP A 291 13.78 -23.23 -21.31
CA ASP A 291 14.43 -21.92 -21.11
C ASP A 291 14.48 -21.03 -22.36
N ILE A 292 13.50 -20.12 -22.50
CA ILE A 292 13.55 -19.11 -23.57
C ILE A 292 14.57 -18.01 -23.19
N GLN A 293 15.32 -17.52 -24.18
CA GLN A 293 16.37 -16.54 -23.97
C GLN A 293 16.59 -15.66 -25.20
N GLY A 294 17.28 -14.54 -25.00
CA GLY A 294 17.58 -13.60 -26.07
C GLY A 294 18.56 -12.50 -25.65
N HIS A 295 18.40 -11.32 -26.23
CA HIS A 295 19.32 -10.20 -26.11
C HIS A 295 18.59 -8.94 -25.64
N LEU A 296 19.25 -8.14 -24.79
CA LEU A 296 18.76 -6.82 -24.38
C LEU A 296 19.37 -5.77 -25.32
N TYR A 297 18.54 -4.90 -25.88
CA TYR A 297 18.92 -3.85 -26.83
C TYR A 297 18.42 -2.48 -26.38
N ILE A 298 19.28 -1.46 -26.47
CA ILE A 298 18.87 -0.05 -26.34
C ILE A 298 18.30 0.44 -27.67
N GLN A 299 17.22 1.23 -27.60
CA GLN A 299 16.66 1.95 -28.73
C GLN A 299 16.92 3.46 -28.59
N GLU A 300 17.30 4.12 -29.69
CA GLU A 300 17.13 5.56 -29.84
C GLU A 300 16.28 5.85 -31.08
N LYS A 301 15.38 6.85 -31.00
CA LYS A 301 14.76 7.50 -32.17
C LYS A 301 14.18 6.50 -33.20
N GLY A 302 13.57 5.42 -32.73
CA GLY A 302 12.90 4.40 -33.55
C GLY A 302 13.82 3.39 -34.27
N LYS A 303 15.08 3.23 -33.85
CA LYS A 303 16.02 2.23 -34.41
C LYS A 303 16.81 1.50 -33.31
N TYR A 304 17.11 0.23 -33.57
CA TYR A 304 17.99 -0.59 -32.75
C TYR A 304 19.45 -0.21 -33.04
N TYR A 305 20.24 0.07 -31.99
CA TYR A 305 21.63 0.46 -32.17
C TYR A 305 22.63 -0.38 -31.37
N GLU A 306 22.31 -0.77 -30.13
CA GLU A 306 23.30 -1.43 -29.27
C GLU A 306 22.72 -2.62 -28.51
N LYS A 307 23.37 -3.78 -28.64
CA LYS A 307 23.13 -4.96 -27.80
C LYS A 307 23.88 -4.77 -26.50
N ILE A 308 23.15 -4.50 -25.42
CA ILE A 308 23.73 -4.29 -24.10
C ILE A 308 23.79 -5.54 -23.23
N GLY A 309 23.03 -6.60 -23.55
CA GLY A 309 22.88 -7.71 -22.61
C GLY A 309 22.16 -8.93 -23.15
N SER A 310 21.74 -9.76 -22.22
CA SER A 310 20.93 -10.96 -22.42
C SER A 310 19.82 -11.03 -21.38
N TRP A 311 18.73 -11.68 -21.75
CA TRP A 311 17.67 -12.05 -20.84
C TRP A 311 17.34 -13.54 -21.02
N ALA A 312 16.75 -14.16 -20.00
CA ALA A 312 16.19 -15.50 -20.05
C ALA A 312 14.90 -15.58 -19.22
N ALA A 313 13.98 -16.48 -19.56
CA ALA A 313 12.75 -16.70 -18.81
C ALA A 313 12.34 -18.18 -18.80
N SER A 314 11.89 -18.67 -17.65
CA SER A 314 11.56 -20.09 -17.45
C SER A 314 10.45 -20.31 -16.42
N LEU A 315 9.82 -21.49 -16.43
CA LEU A 315 8.85 -21.91 -15.41
C LEU A 315 9.53 -22.69 -14.28
N ASN A 316 9.51 -22.12 -13.09
CA ASN A 316 9.99 -22.79 -11.88
C ASN A 316 9.06 -23.95 -11.44
N SER A 317 9.47 -24.67 -10.38
CA SER A 317 8.76 -25.86 -9.86
C SER A 317 7.29 -25.61 -9.48
N HIS A 318 6.91 -24.37 -9.20
CA HIS A 318 5.54 -23.97 -8.84
C HIS A 318 4.70 -23.52 -10.06
N LYS A 319 5.21 -23.69 -11.29
CA LYS A 319 4.61 -23.20 -12.54
C LYS A 319 4.46 -21.67 -12.57
N LYS A 320 5.39 -20.97 -11.93
CA LYS A 320 5.53 -19.51 -12.01
C LYS A 320 6.72 -19.16 -12.90
N LEU A 321 6.59 -18.06 -13.63
CA LEU A 321 7.64 -17.52 -14.47
C LEU A 321 8.68 -16.81 -13.61
N ASP A 322 9.93 -17.20 -13.80
CA ASP A 322 11.11 -16.48 -13.32
C ASP A 322 11.84 -15.89 -14.54
N VAL A 323 12.35 -14.67 -14.44
CA VAL A 323 12.97 -13.91 -15.52
C VAL A 323 14.29 -13.30 -15.06
N LYS A 324 15.34 -13.56 -15.84
CA LYS A 324 16.71 -13.12 -15.59
C LYS A 324 17.13 -12.07 -16.62
N LEU A 325 17.69 -10.96 -16.18
CA LEU A 325 18.29 -9.91 -17.02
C LEU A 325 19.77 -9.77 -16.65
N LYS A 326 20.64 -9.58 -17.63
CA LYS A 326 22.09 -9.47 -17.43
C LYS A 326 22.72 -8.53 -18.45
N ILE A 327 23.48 -7.54 -17.98
CA ILE A 327 24.31 -6.67 -18.81
C ILE A 327 25.55 -7.45 -19.29
N SER A 328 26.01 -7.17 -20.52
CA SER A 328 27.19 -7.80 -21.09
C SER A 328 28.45 -7.34 -20.35
N PRO A 329 29.29 -8.27 -19.83
CA PRO A 329 30.47 -7.90 -19.05
C PRO A 329 31.39 -6.91 -19.79
N GLY A 330 31.77 -5.83 -19.11
CA GLY A 330 32.62 -4.77 -19.66
C GLY A 330 31.87 -3.63 -20.36
N LEU A 331 30.56 -3.71 -20.50
CA LEU A 331 29.74 -2.52 -20.79
C LEU A 331 29.48 -1.74 -19.49
N LYS A 332 29.36 -0.42 -19.63
CA LYS A 332 29.14 0.52 -18.51
C LYS A 332 27.68 0.63 -18.04
N TYR A 333 26.75 0.06 -18.80
CA TYR A 333 25.31 0.17 -18.56
C TYR A 333 24.87 -0.48 -17.24
N THR A 334 23.89 0.13 -16.57
CA THR A 334 23.34 -0.35 -15.30
C THR A 334 21.83 -0.52 -15.36
N ILE A 335 21.28 -1.55 -14.71
CA ILE A 335 19.84 -1.78 -14.61
C ILE A 335 19.30 -0.97 -13.44
N GLU A 336 18.44 0.01 -13.71
CA GLU A 336 17.81 0.89 -12.72
C GLU A 336 16.35 0.48 -12.42
N GLU A 337 15.64 -0.02 -13.43
CA GLU A 337 14.25 -0.52 -13.35
C GLU A 337 14.07 -1.75 -14.24
N VAL A 338 13.19 -2.68 -13.85
CA VAL A 338 12.80 -3.87 -14.65
C VAL A 338 11.29 -4.02 -14.67
N ASN A 339 10.72 -4.04 -15.87
CA ASN A 339 9.29 -4.12 -16.11
C ASN A 339 9.00 -5.32 -17.03
N ILE A 340 8.17 -6.24 -16.54
CA ILE A 340 7.86 -7.51 -17.19
C ILE A 340 6.35 -7.69 -17.22
N ASP A 341 5.75 -7.77 -18.40
CA ASP A 341 4.32 -8.08 -18.53
C ASP A 341 4.12 -9.52 -18.99
N PHE A 342 3.22 -10.25 -18.33
CA PHE A 342 2.95 -11.65 -18.62
C PHE A 342 1.45 -11.97 -18.51
N SER A 343 0.72 -11.54 -19.53
CA SER A 343 -0.75 -11.52 -19.58
C SER A 343 -1.28 -12.15 -20.89
N CYS A 344 -2.54 -11.94 -21.27
CA CYS A 344 -3.22 -12.61 -22.38
C CYS A 344 -3.55 -11.68 -23.55
N LEU A 345 -3.36 -12.14 -24.79
CA LEU A 345 -3.69 -11.37 -26.00
C LEU A 345 -5.21 -11.13 -26.17
N PRO A 346 -5.64 -10.04 -26.85
CA PRO A 346 -4.81 -8.98 -27.45
C PRO A 346 -4.22 -8.02 -26.42
N ILE A 347 -3.13 -7.33 -26.75
CA ILE A 347 -2.53 -6.34 -25.84
C ILE A 347 -3.37 -5.05 -25.85
N THR A 348 -3.76 -4.59 -24.66
CA THR A 348 -4.63 -3.42 -24.41
C THR A 348 -3.88 -2.20 -23.90
N ASN A 349 -2.66 -2.35 -23.36
CA ASN A 349 -1.80 -1.26 -22.90
C ASN A 349 -0.31 -1.67 -22.99
N CYS A 350 0.58 -0.70 -23.24
CA CYS A 350 2.03 -0.90 -23.36
C CYS A 350 2.84 0.16 -22.58
N LYS A 351 2.30 0.61 -21.43
CA LYS A 351 2.99 1.47 -20.45
C LYS A 351 3.46 0.62 -19.26
N ALA A 352 4.68 0.88 -18.80
CA ALA A 352 5.32 0.16 -17.69
C ALA A 352 4.41 0.05 -16.46
N ASP A 353 3.77 1.14 -16.03
CA ASP A 353 2.89 1.21 -14.84
C ASP A 353 1.81 0.11 -14.74
N TYR A 354 1.47 -0.54 -15.85
CA TYR A 354 0.40 -1.51 -16.01
C TYR A 354 0.90 -2.95 -16.23
N PHE A 355 2.21 -3.17 -16.34
CA PHE A 355 2.78 -4.49 -16.55
C PHE A 355 2.58 -5.39 -15.31
N THR A 356 2.46 -6.69 -15.54
CA THR A 356 2.23 -7.73 -14.52
C THR A 356 3.25 -7.71 -13.37
N TYR A 357 4.48 -7.27 -13.64
CA TYR A 357 5.56 -7.12 -12.68
C TYR A 357 6.38 -5.85 -13.01
N ASN A 358 6.63 -5.01 -12.02
CA ASN A 358 7.54 -3.86 -12.12
C ASN A 358 8.42 -3.79 -10.87
N LYS A 359 9.69 -3.41 -11.03
CA LYS A 359 10.60 -3.07 -9.92
C LYS A 359 11.54 -1.95 -10.36
N ASP A 360 11.31 -0.77 -9.81
CA ASP A 360 12.20 0.39 -9.85
C ASP A 360 13.25 0.36 -8.72
N GLY A 361 14.16 1.34 -8.71
CA GLY A 361 15.07 1.56 -7.59
C GLY A 361 16.09 0.44 -7.40
N LEU A 362 16.53 -0.19 -8.49
CA LEU A 362 17.51 -1.29 -8.45
C LEU A 362 18.93 -0.81 -8.13
N GLU A 363 19.15 0.50 -8.06
CA GLU A 363 20.42 1.13 -7.65
C GLU A 363 21.62 0.86 -8.60
N GLY A 364 21.37 0.32 -9.79
CA GLY A 364 22.34 0.20 -10.88
C GLY A 364 23.00 -1.17 -10.99
N LEU A 365 22.21 -2.24 -11.11
CA LEU A 365 22.71 -3.62 -11.13
C LEU A 365 23.30 -4.02 -12.49
N GLN A 366 24.21 -4.99 -12.48
CA GLN A 366 24.70 -5.68 -13.69
C GLN A 366 23.86 -6.92 -14.05
N GLU A 367 23.05 -7.41 -13.11
CA GLU A 367 22.24 -8.61 -13.24
C GLU A 367 21.02 -8.50 -12.31
N TYR A 368 19.85 -8.95 -12.78
CA TYR A 368 18.63 -8.95 -11.98
C TYR A 368 17.81 -10.23 -12.23
N ASP A 369 17.24 -10.78 -11.16
CA ASP A 369 16.35 -11.94 -11.20
C ASP A 369 14.98 -11.57 -10.60
N ALA A 370 13.95 -11.55 -11.46
CA ALA A 370 12.55 -11.46 -11.06
C ALA A 370 11.99 -12.88 -10.89
N HIS A 371 11.35 -13.17 -9.77
CA HIS A 371 10.83 -14.50 -9.46
C HIS A 371 9.31 -14.51 -9.23
N GLY A 372 8.67 -15.63 -9.57
CA GLY A 372 7.36 -15.98 -9.05
C GLY A 372 6.15 -15.33 -9.74
N ILE A 373 6.35 -14.77 -10.94
CA ILE A 373 5.30 -14.17 -11.78
C ILE A 373 4.30 -15.27 -12.19
N TYR A 374 2.99 -15.02 -12.13
CA TYR A 374 1.99 -16.05 -12.40
C TYR A 374 1.79 -16.29 -13.90
N TYR A 375 1.73 -17.56 -14.33
CA TYR A 375 1.33 -17.89 -15.71
C TYR A 375 -0.16 -17.58 -15.92
N PRO A 376 -0.54 -16.75 -16.91
CA PRO A 376 -1.91 -16.27 -17.04
C PRO A 376 -2.85 -17.31 -17.67
N SER A 377 -4.07 -17.41 -17.14
CA SER A 377 -5.07 -18.39 -17.57
C SER A 377 -5.89 -17.90 -18.78
N CYS A 378 -5.28 -17.85 -19.95
CA CYS A 378 -5.90 -17.29 -21.15
C CYS A 378 -7.10 -18.12 -21.66
N GLY A 379 -8.10 -17.42 -22.21
CA GLY A 379 -9.30 -18.03 -22.77
C GLY A 379 -9.03 -18.85 -24.04
N ARG A 380 -9.99 -19.68 -24.45
CA ARG A 380 -9.85 -20.72 -25.51
C ARG A 380 -9.35 -20.23 -26.89
N HIS A 381 -9.41 -18.93 -27.15
CA HIS A 381 -8.96 -18.28 -28.39
C HIS A 381 -7.90 -17.19 -28.17
N SER A 382 -7.40 -17.07 -26.95
CA SER A 382 -6.33 -16.16 -26.53
C SER A 382 -5.09 -16.98 -26.14
N ARG A 383 -3.94 -16.33 -26.05
CA ARG A 383 -2.65 -16.93 -25.67
C ARG A 383 -1.90 -15.98 -24.74
N ALA A 384 -1.03 -16.54 -23.89
CA ALA A 384 -0.17 -15.74 -23.02
C ALA A 384 0.88 -15.01 -23.87
N TYR A 385 1.13 -13.72 -23.63
CA TYR A 385 2.25 -12.98 -24.21
C TYR A 385 3.26 -12.63 -23.11
N LEU A 386 4.50 -12.33 -23.50
CA LEU A 386 5.54 -11.81 -22.60
C LEU A 386 6.07 -10.48 -23.16
N ILE A 387 6.35 -9.54 -22.26
CA ILE A 387 7.11 -8.30 -22.51
C ILE A 387 8.25 -8.27 -21.51
N ILE A 388 9.45 -7.88 -21.94
CA ILE A 388 10.58 -7.59 -21.04
C ILE A 388 11.21 -6.26 -21.44
N SER A 389 11.18 -5.29 -20.54
CA SER A 389 11.90 -4.02 -20.67
C SER A 389 12.63 -3.67 -19.37
N ALA A 390 13.61 -2.77 -19.48
CA ALA A 390 14.35 -2.24 -18.35
C ALA A 390 14.71 -0.77 -18.60
N GLU A 391 14.67 0.06 -17.56
CA GLU A 391 15.30 1.38 -17.62
C GLU A 391 16.79 1.22 -17.32
N ILE A 392 17.62 1.65 -18.26
CA ILE A 392 19.07 1.44 -18.23
C ILE A 392 19.79 2.78 -18.08
N GLY A 393 20.61 2.90 -17.04
CA GLY A 393 21.47 4.05 -16.81
C GLY A 393 22.77 3.98 -17.60
N ASP A 394 23.21 5.13 -18.12
CA ASP A 394 24.60 5.39 -18.49
C ASP A 394 25.26 6.18 -17.33
N PRO A 395 26.03 5.53 -16.42
CA PRO A 395 26.58 6.19 -15.22
C PRO A 395 27.65 7.25 -15.52
N GLU A 396 28.11 7.37 -16.78
CA GLU A 396 29.00 8.44 -17.23
C GLU A 396 28.24 9.69 -17.72
N LYS A 397 26.91 9.61 -17.86
CA LYS A 397 26.04 10.71 -18.29
C LYS A 397 25.05 11.09 -17.17
N PRO A 398 25.39 12.05 -16.29
CA PRO A 398 24.38 12.70 -15.45
C PRO A 398 23.43 13.53 -16.34
N LYS A 399 22.11 13.47 -16.10
CA LYS A 399 21.10 14.22 -16.91
C LYS A 399 21.48 15.69 -17.03
N GLU A 400 21.51 16.21 -18.26
CA GLU A 400 21.78 17.63 -18.55
C GLU A 400 20.56 18.53 -18.22
N GLY A 401 20.09 18.46 -16.96
CA GLY A 401 18.81 19.05 -16.53
C GLY A 401 18.86 19.94 -15.29
N ASN A 402 19.99 20.04 -14.58
CA ASN A 402 20.13 20.87 -13.37
C ASN A 402 21.17 22.00 -13.52
N LYS A 403 20.99 22.83 -14.56
CA LYS A 403 21.48 24.23 -14.48
C LYS A 403 20.51 25.00 -13.58
N PRO A 404 20.94 25.58 -12.45
CA PRO A 404 20.04 26.37 -11.61
C PRO A 404 19.51 27.56 -12.42
N HIS A 405 18.24 27.89 -12.21
CA HIS A 405 17.58 29.01 -12.89
C HIS A 405 18.24 30.32 -12.43
N TYR A 406 19.18 30.84 -13.22
CA TYR A 406 19.80 32.12 -12.96
C TYR A 406 18.80 33.22 -13.30
N ASP A 407 18.08 33.71 -12.28
CA ASP A 407 17.16 34.82 -12.44
C ASP A 407 17.90 36.05 -12.95
N GLY A 408 17.66 36.36 -14.23
CA GLY A 408 18.34 37.40 -14.98
C GLY A 408 17.94 38.81 -14.54
N LYS A 409 18.39 39.24 -13.36
CA LYS A 409 18.54 40.68 -13.10
C LYS A 409 19.69 41.20 -13.97
N PRO A 410 19.43 42.11 -14.94
CA PRO A 410 20.52 42.81 -15.60
C PRO A 410 21.28 43.64 -14.55
N PRO A 411 22.62 43.72 -14.62
CA PRO A 411 23.36 44.67 -13.80
C PRO A 411 22.93 46.08 -14.20
N HIS A 412 22.55 46.89 -13.20
CA HIS A 412 22.30 48.32 -13.42
C HIS A 412 23.58 49.02 -13.90
N ASP A 413 23.41 50.02 -14.77
CA ASP A 413 24.50 50.89 -15.21
C ASP A 413 25.20 51.54 -14.01
N GLY A 414 26.51 51.34 -13.92
CA GLY A 414 27.41 51.94 -12.92
C GLY A 414 28.46 52.79 -13.61
N GLU A 415 28.61 54.03 -13.17
CA GLU A 415 29.33 55.10 -13.88
C GLU A 415 30.79 54.79 -14.28
N ALA A 416 31.21 55.44 -15.36
CA ALA A 416 32.58 55.35 -15.86
C ALA A 416 33.60 56.01 -14.90
N SER A 417 34.78 55.41 -14.79
CA SER A 417 35.97 56.04 -14.21
C SER A 417 37.11 56.04 -15.23
N HIS A 418 37.66 57.22 -15.53
CA HIS A 418 38.83 57.36 -16.40
C HIS A 418 40.12 57.06 -15.64
N HIS A 419 40.95 56.13 -16.13
CA HIS A 419 42.43 56.17 -16.19
C HIS A 419 42.91 54.82 -16.81
N GLY A 420 43.90 54.74 -17.70
CA GLY A 420 44.67 55.78 -18.41
C GLY A 420 45.47 55.15 -19.57
N ARG A 421 46.05 55.96 -20.46
CA ARG A 421 46.89 55.46 -21.57
C ARG A 421 48.23 54.90 -21.09
N PRO A 422 48.70 53.74 -21.58
CA PRO A 422 50.12 53.51 -21.83
C PRO A 422 50.52 54.16 -23.17
N SER A 423 51.74 54.69 -23.26
CA SER A 423 52.26 55.32 -24.47
C SER A 423 53.22 54.41 -25.23
N ARG A 424 52.91 54.08 -26.49
CA ARG A 424 53.84 54.05 -27.62
C ARG A 424 53.10 53.97 -28.95
#